data_AF-A0A7X3VBY5-F1
#
_entry.id   AF-A0A7X3VBY5-F1
#
_cell.length_a   1.000
_cell.length_b   1.000
_cell.length_c   1.000
_cell.angle_alpha   90.00
_cell.angle_beta   90.00
_cell.angle_gamma   90.00
#
_symmetry.space_group_name_H-M   'P 1'
#
loop_
_entity.id
_entity.type
_entity.pdbx_description
1 polymer ?
#
loop_
_entity_poly.entity_id
_entity_poly.type
_entity_poly.pdbx_seq_one_letter_code
_entity_poly.pdbx_strand_id
1 'polypeptide(L)' 'MRLEGKVALITGGARGMGAAEAKLFSREGAKVVIADVLEEEGQQTEAEINETGGDA' A
#
# COMPACT_ATOMS: atom_id res chain seq x y z
N MET A 1 -0.08 -12.59 11.10
CA MET A 1 -0.37 -11.28 10.47
C MET A 1 -1.86 -10.99 10.62
N ARG A 2 -2.26 -9.75 10.95
CA ARG A 2 -3.66 -9.39 11.28
C ARG A 2 -4.57 -9.27 10.06
N LEU A 3 -4.01 -8.99 8.88
CA LEU A 3 -4.75 -8.75 7.63
C LEU A 3 -4.47 -9.81 6.56
N GLU A 4 -3.91 -10.95 6.96
CA GLU A 4 -3.58 -12.06 6.06
C GLU A 4 -4.74 -12.43 5.12
N GLY A 5 -4.48 -12.44 3.82
CA GLY A 5 -5.44 -12.81 2.79
C GLY A 5 -6.58 -11.80 2.59
N LYS A 6 -6.47 -10.59 3.15
CA LYS A 6 -7.41 -9.48 2.88
C LYS A 6 -6.92 -8.61 1.73
N VAL A 7 -7.86 -7.90 1.11
CA VAL A 7 -7.57 -6.82 0.16
C VAL A 7 -7.91 -5.49 0.82
N ALA A 8 -7.00 -4.53 0.79
CA ALA A 8 -7.14 -3.21 1.38
C ALA A 8 -7.05 -2.11 0.31
N LEU A 9 -8.17 -1.43 0.03
CA LEU A 9 -8.19 -0.23 -0.79
C LEU A 9 -7.87 0.99 0.08
N ILE A 10 -6.81 1.72 -0.25
CA ILE A 10 -6.37 2.91 0.48
C ILE A 10 -6.44 4.12 -0.43
N THR A 11 -7.41 5.00 -0.15
CA THR A 11 -7.53 6.30 -0.80
C THR A 11 -6.55 7.30 -0.20
N GLY A 12 -5.91 8.13 -1.01
CA GLY A 12 -4.86 9.03 -0.52
C GLY A 12 -3.54 8.30 -0.24
N GLY A 13 -3.34 7.14 -0.87
CA GLY A 13 -2.23 6.22 -0.59
C GLY A 13 -0.89 6.62 -1.20
N ALA A 14 -0.80 7.70 -1.99
CA ALA A 14 0.43 8.06 -2.67
C ALA A 14 1.50 8.68 -1.74
N ARG A 15 1.10 9.24 -0.59
CA ARG A 15 2.03 9.89 0.35
C ARG A 15 1.46 10.03 1.76
N GLY A 16 2.28 10.54 2.68
CA GLY A 16 1.86 10.90 4.03
C GLY A 16 1.33 9.69 4.82
N MET A 17 0.19 9.87 5.49
CA MET A 17 -0.44 8.80 6.28
C MET A 17 -0.84 7.62 5.38
N GLY A 18 -1.56 7.87 4.28
CA GLY A 18 -2.07 6.79 3.42
C GLY A 18 -0.97 5.86 2.90
N ALA A 19 0.20 6.41 2.53
CA ALA A 19 1.36 5.59 2.16
C ALA A 19 1.92 4.79 3.35
N ALA A 20 1.94 5.37 4.55
CA ALA A 20 2.35 4.67 5.76
C ALA A 20 1.38 3.53 6.13
N GLU A 21 0.07 3.76 6.00
CA GLU A 21 -0.96 2.73 6.17
C GLU A 21 -0.83 1.62 5.12
N ALA A 22 -0.60 1.96 3.85
CA ALA A 22 -0.38 0.99 2.78
C ALA A 22 0.79 0.04 3.07
N LYS A 23 1.93 0.61 3.45
CA LYS A 23 3.11 -0.17 3.84
C LYS A 23 2.83 -1.04 5.07
N LEU A 24 2.16 -0.50 6.09
CA LEU A 24 1.81 -1.25 7.29
C LEU A 24 0.85 -2.41 6.98
N PHE A 25 -0.17 -2.17 6.17
CA PHE A 25 -1.18 -3.17 5.84
C PHE A 25 -0.59 -4.30 5.01
N SER A 26 0.30 -3.97 4.07
CA SER A 26 1.03 -4.98 3.31
C SER A 26 1.93 -5.85 4.20
N ARG A 27 2.65 -5.25 5.16
CA ARG A 27 3.42 -6.00 6.19
C ARG A 27 2.56 -6.88 7.09
N GLU A 28 1.27 -6.54 7.24
CA GLU A 28 0.28 -7.33 7.96
C GLU A 28 -0.47 -8.33 7.05
N GLY A 29 0.06 -8.62 5.85
CA GLY A 29 -0.40 -9.70 4.98
C GLY A 29 -1.57 -9.35 4.06
N ALA A 30 -1.91 -8.06 3.95
CA ALA A 30 -2.92 -7.61 3.00
C ALA A 30 -2.33 -7.43 1.60
N LYS A 31 -3.12 -7.74 0.57
CA LYS A 31 -2.94 -7.18 -0.77
C LYS A 31 -3.48 -5.75 -0.76
N VAL A 32 -2.66 -4.78 -1.12
CA VAL A 32 -3.03 -3.36 -1.06
C VAL A 32 -3.44 -2.88 -2.46
N VAL A 33 -4.37 -1.94 -2.52
CA VAL A 33 -4.70 -1.19 -3.73
C VAL A 33 -4.57 0.29 -3.38
N ILE A 34 -3.68 0.99 -4.07
CA ILE A 34 -3.45 2.42 -3.88
C ILE A 34 -4.39 3.19 -4.81
N ALA A 35 -5.24 4.03 -4.22
CA ALA A 35 -6.10 4.95 -4.97
C ALA A 35 -5.73 6.39 -4.65
N ASP A 36 -5.13 7.09 -5.60
CA ASP A 36 -4.73 8.48 -5.45
C ASP A 36 -4.79 9.20 -6.81
N VAL A 37 -4.83 10.53 -6.77
CA VAL A 37 -4.74 11.39 -7.97
C VAL A 37 -3.28 11.63 -8.37
N LEU A 38 -2.34 11.41 -7.46
CA LEU A 38 -0.90 11.54 -7.66
C LEU A 38 -0.33 10.21 -8.16
N GLU A 39 -0.39 9.98 -9.47
CA GLU A 39 -0.04 8.69 -10.09
C GLU A 39 1.42 8.30 -9.86
N GLU A 40 2.37 9.20 -10.10
CA GLU A 40 3.81 8.91 -9.97
C GLU A 40 4.20 8.60 -8.51
N GLU A 41 3.69 9.36 -7.54
CA GLU A 41 3.92 9.09 -6.12
C GLU A 41 3.20 7.82 -5.64
N GLY A 42 2.03 7.50 -6.24
CA GLY A 42 1.33 6.24 -6.04
C GLY A 42 2.18 5.04 -6.47
N GLN A 43 2.74 5.11 -7.68
CA GLN A 43 3.66 4.08 -8.22
C GLN A 43 4.94 3.96 -7.38
N GLN A 44 5.45 5.06 -6.83
CA GLN A 44 6.59 4.99 -5.90
C GLN A 44 6.23 4.23 -4.62
N THR A 45 5.05 4.50 -4.04
CA THR A 45 4.59 3.76 -2.85
C THR A 45 4.34 2.28 -3.15
N GLU A 46 3.77 1.96 -4.31
CA GLU A 46 3.61 0.59 -4.81
C GLU A 46 4.96 -0.12 -4.91
N ALA A 47 5.94 0.50 -5.58
CA ALA A 47 7.28 -0.04 -5.74
C ALA A 47 7.96 -0.32 -4.39
N GLU A 48 7.89 0.63 -3.44
CA GLU A 48 8.43 0.46 -2.10
C GLU A 48 7.77 -0.70 -1.33
N ILE A 49 6.46 -0.93 -1.52
CA ILE A 49 5.77 -2.09 -0.93
C ILE A 49 6.28 -3.38 -1.55
N ASN A 50 6.32 -3.46 -2.87
CA ASN A 50 6.72 -4.64 -3.62
C ASN A 50 8.20 -5.00 -3.39
N GLU A 51 9.10 -4.01 -3.23
CA GLU A 51 10.50 -4.21 -2.85
C GLU A 51 10.66 -4.85 -1.47
N THR A 52 9.73 -4.61 -0.55
CA THR A 52 9.73 -5.24 0.79
C THR A 52 9.04 -6.61 0.84
N GLY A 53 8.66 -7.15 -0.33
CA GLY A 53 7.98 -8.46 -0.46
C GLY A 53 6.48 -8.41 -0.18
N GLY A 54 5.89 -7.21 -0.15
CA GLY A 54 4.45 -7.01 -0.13
C GLY A 54 3.79 -7.24 -1.49
N ASP A 55 2.46 -7.14 -1.51
CA ASP A 55 1.64 -7.13 -2.75
C ASP A 55 0.80 -5.85 -2.74
N ALA A 56 1.12 -4.91 -3.62
CA ALA A 56 0.40 -3.67 -3.87
C ALA A 56 0.26 -3.43 -5.37
#